data_AF-A0A8T1X5M5-F1
#
_entry.id   AF-A0A8T1X5M5-F1
#
_cell.length_a   1.000
_cell.length_b   1.000
_cell.length_c   1.000
_cell.angle_alpha   90.00
_cell.angle_beta   90.00
_cell.angle_gamma   90.00
#
_symmetry.space_group_name_H-M   'P 1'
#
loop_
_entity.id
_entity.type
_entity.pdbx_description
1 polymer ?
#
loop_
_entity_poly.entity_id
_entity_poly.type
_entity_poly.pdbx_seq_one_letter_code
_entity_poly.pdbx_strand_id
1 'polypeptide(L)'
;MPPTELRARSERFLYGAVAAATGTFRALSDPQLRNEFWRVMKILLVMSLVLSAVLHLLLLPVEWISSLFLEPETIEATVTTFRYTAASTVPFLLISTCRCFSVSMFENVFFAGIATRDATLAASIRKKKAIYWDWEYVRHLLRFSLRQLGFGLVALIAKPLLGVLIPIFQFGYRIRHMEMVFLAPLLVAFIIPDTRNAALQLVHLWLDSRAMIRELFDPIIARLKSAAKDGDPNVSTDLLTDMEIDSEEHDNRANIRDWHQSGSDAARLGFGLVFCYLVQVPFLGPFVWFMGFASAGLFAPELVDLSAFGQSKKRM
;
A
#
# COMPACT_ATOMS: atom_id res chain seq x y z
N MET A 1 -24.26 2.79 17.06
CA MET A 1 -22.97 3.44 17.37
C MET A 1 -23.27 4.87 17.81
N PRO A 2 -22.73 5.35 18.95
CA PRO A 2 -22.98 6.71 19.39
C PRO A 2 -22.34 7.72 18.41
N PRO A 3 -22.99 8.87 18.14
CA PRO A 3 -22.53 9.87 17.15
C PRO A 3 -21.13 10.44 17.44
N THR A 4 -20.63 10.28 18.67
CA THR A 4 -19.30 10.70 19.11
C THR A 4 -18.17 9.87 18.49
N GLU A 5 -18.39 8.59 18.20
CA GLU A 5 -17.36 7.68 17.65
C GLU A 5 -17.11 7.92 16.16
N LEU A 6 -18.18 8.18 15.38
CA LEU A 6 -18.05 8.50 13.95
C LEU A 6 -17.21 9.77 13.75
N ARG A 7 -17.51 10.82 14.52
CA ARG A 7 -16.78 12.07 14.49
C ARG A 7 -15.30 11.88 14.81
N ALA A 8 -14.99 11.14 15.88
CA ALA A 8 -13.60 10.84 16.24
C ALA A 8 -12.85 10.07 15.14
N ARG A 9 -13.53 9.14 14.44
CA ARG A 9 -12.95 8.42 13.30
C ARG A 9 -12.72 9.33 12.09
N SER A 10 -13.64 10.22 11.78
CA SER A 10 -13.47 11.21 10.71
C SER A 10 -12.32 12.17 10.99
N GLU A 11 -12.20 12.67 12.22
CA GLU A 11 -11.09 13.54 12.64
C GLU A 11 -9.74 12.82 12.52
N ARG A 12 -9.68 11.54 12.92
CA ARG A 12 -8.51 10.68 12.76
C ARG A 12 -8.16 10.43 11.29
N PHE A 13 -9.15 10.15 10.44
CA PHE A 13 -8.93 9.99 9.00
C PHE A 13 -8.34 11.26 8.39
N LEU A 14 -8.92 12.42 8.72
CA LEU A 14 -8.42 13.71 8.25
C LEU A 14 -6.99 13.97 8.75
N TYR A 15 -6.71 13.66 10.01
CA TYR A 15 -5.35 13.74 10.56
C TYR A 15 -4.36 12.91 9.74
N GLY A 16 -4.72 11.69 9.37
CA GLY A 16 -3.92 10.83 8.49
C GLY A 16 -3.60 11.46 7.14
N ALA A 17 -4.62 12.00 6.47
CA ALA A 17 -4.46 12.67 5.19
C ALA A 17 -3.58 13.92 5.30
N VAL A 18 -3.77 14.73 6.34
CA VAL A 18 -2.94 15.91 6.64
C VAL A 18 -1.50 15.50 6.98
N ALA A 19 -1.30 14.41 7.70
CA ALA A 19 0.02 13.86 8.02
C ALA A 19 0.77 13.42 6.75
N ALA A 20 0.10 12.81 5.78
CA ALA A 20 0.69 12.45 4.49
C ALA A 20 1.17 13.70 3.70
N ALA A 21 0.32 14.72 3.62
CA ALA A 21 0.65 15.96 2.91
C ALA A 21 1.77 16.74 3.62
N THR A 22 1.65 16.95 4.93
CA THR A 22 2.65 17.68 5.72
C THR A 22 3.95 16.90 5.85
N GLY A 23 3.91 15.57 5.90
CA GLY A 23 5.09 14.71 5.92
C GLY A 23 5.87 14.78 4.62
N THR A 24 5.17 14.81 3.48
CA THR A 24 5.79 15.06 2.17
C THR A 24 6.49 16.42 2.13
N PHE A 25 5.82 17.48 2.59
CA PHE A 25 6.43 18.82 2.62
C PHE A 25 7.64 18.90 3.56
N ARG A 26 7.54 18.28 4.75
CA ARG A 26 8.63 18.21 5.72
C ARG A 26 9.81 17.40 5.21
N ALA A 27 9.56 16.28 4.54
CA ALA A 27 10.60 15.46 3.92
C ALA A 27 11.42 16.23 2.87
N LEU A 28 10.76 17.17 2.16
CA LEU A 28 11.42 18.05 1.20
C LEU A 28 12.07 19.29 1.85
N SER A 29 11.67 19.66 3.06
CA SER A 29 12.16 20.87 3.74
C SER A 29 13.33 20.60 4.68
N ASP A 30 13.33 19.45 5.37
CA ASP A 30 14.39 19.07 6.31
C ASP A 30 15.68 18.72 5.54
N PRO A 31 16.81 19.41 5.76
CA PRO A 31 18.04 19.20 5.00
C PRO A 31 18.61 17.78 5.11
N GLN A 32 18.51 17.14 6.28
CA GLN A 32 19.08 15.82 6.51
C GLN A 32 18.27 14.75 5.78
N LEU A 33 16.95 14.78 5.97
CA LEU A 33 16.03 13.85 5.30
C LEU A 33 16.02 14.07 3.79
N ARG A 34 16.03 15.33 3.36
CA ARG A 34 16.11 15.72 1.95
C ARG A 34 17.37 15.17 1.29
N ASN A 35 18.53 15.23 1.94
CA ASN A 35 19.78 14.73 1.36
C ASN A 35 19.78 13.20 1.19
N GLU A 36 19.25 12.45 2.16
CA GLU A 36 19.06 11.00 2.04
C GLU A 36 18.09 10.67 0.91
N PHE A 37 16.92 11.32 0.90
CA PHE A 37 15.90 11.15 -0.13
C PHE A 37 16.44 11.47 -1.53
N TRP A 38 17.06 12.63 -1.73
CA TRP A 38 17.53 13.07 -3.06
C TRP A 38 18.63 12.19 -3.62
N ARG A 39 19.49 11.63 -2.77
CA ARG A 39 20.55 10.71 -3.22
C ARG A 39 19.94 9.48 -3.89
N VAL A 40 18.96 8.86 -3.25
CA VAL A 40 18.28 7.68 -3.80
C VAL A 40 17.36 8.08 -4.98
N MET A 41 16.63 9.19 -4.85
CA MET A 41 15.74 9.69 -5.90
C MET A 41 16.48 9.95 -7.21
N LYS A 42 17.68 10.55 -7.16
CA LYS A 42 18.51 10.76 -8.36
C LYS A 42 18.87 9.44 -9.05
N ILE A 43 19.24 8.42 -8.29
CA ILE A 43 19.55 7.10 -8.83
C ILE A 43 18.32 6.50 -9.52
N LEU A 44 17.17 6.52 -8.84
CA LEU A 44 15.92 6.01 -9.41
C LEU A 44 15.50 6.77 -10.67
N LEU A 45 15.64 8.09 -10.69
CA LEU A 45 15.29 8.93 -11.83
C LEU A 45 16.21 8.67 -13.02
N VAL A 46 17.53 8.59 -12.80
CA VAL A 46 18.50 8.25 -13.85
C VAL A 46 18.25 6.84 -14.39
N MET A 47 18.04 5.85 -13.52
CA MET A 47 17.74 4.48 -13.95
C MET A 47 16.42 4.42 -14.73
N SER A 48 15.38 5.14 -14.29
CA SER A 48 14.11 5.20 -15.00
C SER A 48 14.25 5.86 -16.37
N LEU A 49 15.06 6.93 -16.48
CA LEU A 49 15.34 7.60 -17.74
C LEU A 49 16.09 6.65 -18.70
N VAL A 50 17.13 5.98 -18.21
CA VAL A 50 17.93 5.03 -19.01
C VAL A 50 17.07 3.86 -19.46
N LEU A 51 16.28 3.25 -18.58
CA LEU A 51 15.38 2.15 -18.93
C LEU A 51 14.31 2.59 -19.94
N SER A 52 13.75 3.79 -19.77
CA SER A 52 12.82 4.36 -20.74
C SER A 52 13.51 4.57 -22.09
N ALA A 53 14.71 5.14 -22.13
CA ALA A 53 15.47 5.31 -23.37
C ALA A 53 15.79 3.98 -24.06
N VAL A 54 16.20 2.96 -23.30
CA VAL A 54 16.43 1.60 -23.82
C VAL A 54 15.14 1.02 -24.38
N LEU A 55 14.02 1.15 -23.69
CA LEU A 55 12.71 0.72 -24.19
C LEU A 55 12.38 1.42 -25.52
N HIS A 56 12.61 2.73 -25.63
CA HIS A 56 12.38 3.47 -26.88
C HIS A 56 13.29 2.94 -28.01
N LEU A 57 14.57 2.72 -27.73
CA LEU A 57 15.52 2.16 -28.70
C LEU A 57 15.12 0.75 -29.17
N LEU A 58 14.58 -0.08 -28.27
CA LEU A 58 14.11 -1.43 -28.60
C LEU A 58 12.81 -1.42 -29.41
N LEU A 59 11.96 -0.40 -29.24
CA LEU A 59 10.70 -0.26 -29.97
C LEU A 59 10.86 0.39 -31.36
N LEU A 60 11.94 1.13 -31.60
CA LEU A 60 12.22 1.74 -32.91
C LEU A 60 12.28 0.72 -34.06
N PRO A 61 12.97 -0.43 -33.95
CA PRO A 61 12.93 -1.46 -34.99
C PRO A 61 11.52 -2.00 -35.25
N VAL A 62 10.71 -2.14 -34.20
CA VAL A 62 9.31 -2.61 -34.32
C VAL A 62 8.49 -1.60 -35.10
N GLU A 63 8.60 -0.32 -34.76
CA GLU A 63 7.94 0.78 -35.49
C GLU A 63 8.38 0.83 -36.96
N TRP A 64 9.68 0.68 -37.22
CA TRP A 64 10.21 0.68 -38.58
C TRP A 64 9.67 -0.51 -39.39
N ILE A 65 9.64 -1.71 -38.82
CA ILE A 65 9.05 -2.88 -39.48
C ILE A 65 7.54 -2.67 -39.69
N SER A 66 6.81 -2.17 -38.67
CA SER A 66 5.39 -1.87 -38.78
C SER A 66 5.08 -0.84 -39.87
N SER A 67 5.96 0.15 -40.08
CA SER A 67 5.82 1.15 -41.16
C SER A 67 5.89 0.59 -42.57
N LEU A 68 6.41 -0.64 -42.74
CA LEU A 68 6.41 -1.31 -44.03
C LEU A 68 5.07 -1.98 -44.36
N PHE A 69 4.21 -2.22 -43.36
CA PHE A 69 2.99 -3.03 -43.50
C PHE A 69 1.70 -2.31 -43.09
N LEU A 70 1.78 -1.25 -42.29
CA LEU A 70 0.62 -0.57 -41.73
C LEU A 70 0.56 0.89 -42.16
N GLU A 71 -0.66 1.44 -42.19
CA GLU A 71 -0.87 2.86 -42.42
C GLU A 71 -0.34 3.70 -41.25
N PRO A 72 0.15 4.93 -41.51
CA PRO A 72 0.70 5.81 -40.48
C PRO A 72 -0.24 6.04 -39.29
N GLU A 73 -1.54 6.20 -39.54
CA GLU A 73 -2.56 6.43 -38.49
C GLU A 73 -2.68 5.23 -37.53
N THR A 74 -2.53 4.00 -38.05
CA THR A 74 -2.60 2.78 -37.24
C THR A 74 -1.35 2.61 -36.38
N ILE A 75 -0.19 3.02 -36.92
CA ILE A 75 1.09 3.00 -36.20
C ILE A 75 1.08 4.02 -35.08
N GLU A 76 0.61 5.23 -35.35
CA GLU A 76 0.49 6.29 -34.35
C GLU A 76 -0.49 5.89 -33.23
N ALA A 77 -1.67 5.37 -33.59
CA ALA A 77 -2.67 4.96 -32.61
C ALA A 77 -2.20 3.78 -31.73
N THR A 78 -1.40 2.86 -32.29
CA THR A 78 -1.08 1.59 -31.60
C THR A 78 0.32 1.61 -30.98
N VAL A 79 1.34 1.91 -31.78
CA VAL A 79 2.75 1.83 -31.36
C VAL A 79 3.12 3.00 -30.45
N THR A 80 2.68 4.22 -30.76
CA THR A 80 2.94 5.40 -29.92
C THR A 80 2.21 5.30 -28.58
N THR A 81 0.94 4.88 -28.59
CA THR A 81 0.16 4.64 -27.36
C THR A 81 0.78 3.54 -26.50
N PHE A 82 1.19 2.43 -27.12
CA PHE A 82 1.90 1.36 -26.42
C PHE A 82 3.21 1.86 -25.82
N ARG A 83 4.02 2.61 -26.58
CA ARG A 83 5.30 3.18 -26.12
C ARG A 83 5.11 4.12 -24.94
N TYR A 84 4.15 5.04 -25.01
CA TYR A 84 3.83 5.94 -23.92
C TYR A 84 3.41 5.16 -22.67
N THR A 85 2.52 4.18 -22.84
CA THR A 85 2.03 3.34 -21.73
C THR A 85 3.17 2.53 -21.11
N ALA A 86 3.99 1.87 -21.92
CA ALA A 86 5.13 1.09 -21.46
C ALA A 86 6.19 1.97 -20.78
N ALA A 87 6.50 3.14 -21.34
CA ALA A 87 7.41 4.10 -20.72
C ALA A 87 6.87 4.62 -19.38
N SER A 88 5.56 4.84 -19.27
CA SER A 88 4.92 5.30 -18.03
C SER A 88 4.92 4.27 -16.91
N THR A 89 5.02 2.97 -17.23
CA THR A 89 5.11 1.88 -16.25
C THR A 89 6.54 1.55 -15.82
N VAL A 90 7.56 1.97 -16.57
CA VAL A 90 8.99 1.76 -16.22
C VAL A 90 9.33 2.23 -14.80
N PRO A 91 9.00 3.46 -14.36
CA PRO A 91 9.34 3.90 -13.00
C PRO A 91 8.67 3.04 -11.93
N PHE A 92 7.44 2.56 -12.19
CA PHE A 92 6.72 1.69 -11.27
C PHE A 92 7.38 0.31 -11.14
N LEU A 93 7.74 -0.31 -12.27
CA LEU A 93 8.44 -1.60 -12.28
C LEU A 93 9.83 -1.49 -11.63
N LEU A 94 10.54 -0.40 -11.89
CA LEU A 94 11.84 -0.11 -11.30
C LEU A 94 11.74 -0.03 -9.78
N ILE A 95 10.83 0.80 -9.25
CA ILE A 95 10.66 0.98 -7.81
C ILE A 95 10.22 -0.32 -7.14
N SER A 96 9.30 -1.06 -7.76
CA SER A 96 8.87 -2.38 -7.27
C SER A 96 10.05 -3.37 -7.22
N THR A 97 10.88 -3.39 -8.26
CA THR A 97 12.06 -4.28 -8.32
C THR A 97 13.11 -3.87 -7.27
N CYS A 98 13.42 -2.58 -7.17
CA CYS A 98 14.33 -2.05 -6.15
C CYS A 98 13.82 -2.33 -4.74
N ARG A 99 12.50 -2.32 -4.51
CA ARG A 99 11.94 -2.70 -3.21
C ARG A 99 12.26 -4.15 -2.85
N CYS A 100 12.13 -5.08 -3.80
CA CYS A 100 12.41 -6.50 -3.56
C CYS A 100 13.89 -6.81 -3.35
N PHE A 101 14.79 -6.14 -4.09
CA PHE A 101 16.22 -6.49 -4.13
C PHE A 101 17.15 -5.47 -3.46
N SER A 102 16.69 -4.25 -3.22
CA SER A 102 17.47 -3.13 -2.67
C SER A 102 16.70 -2.43 -1.55
N VAL A 103 16.13 -3.23 -0.65
CA VAL A 103 15.30 -2.78 0.50
C VAL A 103 15.94 -1.63 1.28
N SER A 104 17.27 -1.66 1.44
CA SER A 104 18.03 -0.64 2.16
C SER A 104 17.86 0.79 1.61
N MET A 105 17.59 0.94 0.31
CA MET A 105 17.33 2.26 -0.30
C MET A 105 16.08 2.92 0.29
N PHE A 106 15.05 2.14 0.58
CA PHE A 106 13.78 2.60 1.14
C PHE A 106 13.87 2.73 2.66
N GLU A 107 14.49 1.74 3.31
CA GLU A 107 14.66 1.77 4.77
C GLU A 107 15.51 2.93 5.25
N ASN A 108 16.59 3.28 4.54
CA ASN A 108 17.44 4.40 4.95
C ASN A 108 16.65 5.71 4.99
N VAL A 109 15.81 5.96 3.98
CA VAL A 109 14.96 7.16 3.93
C VAL A 109 13.86 7.11 4.99
N PHE A 110 13.24 5.95 5.18
CA PHE A 110 12.23 5.76 6.21
C PHE A 110 12.80 6.01 7.63
N PHE A 111 13.94 5.39 7.96
CA PHE A 111 14.58 5.55 9.26
C PHE A 111 15.21 6.94 9.45
N ALA A 112 15.67 7.59 8.39
CA ALA A 112 16.04 9.00 8.45
C ALA A 112 14.84 9.86 8.88
N GLY A 113 13.64 9.54 8.38
CA GLY A 113 12.39 10.14 8.81
C GLY A 113 12.14 10.02 10.32
N ILE A 114 12.25 8.81 10.88
CA ILE A 114 12.11 8.60 12.34
C ILE A 114 13.20 9.36 13.11
N ALA A 115 14.43 9.31 12.62
CA ALA A 115 15.59 9.90 13.29
C ALA A 115 15.51 11.43 13.42
N THR A 116 14.73 12.12 12.58
CA THR A 116 14.47 13.57 12.73
C THR A 116 13.84 13.93 14.07
N ARG A 117 13.07 13.02 14.67
CA ARG A 117 12.41 13.23 15.97
C ARG A 117 13.09 12.45 17.08
N ASP A 118 13.46 11.21 16.81
CA ASP A 118 14.08 10.32 17.79
C ASP A 118 15.09 9.37 17.12
N ALA A 119 16.35 9.78 17.14
CA ALA A 119 17.46 8.98 16.63
C ALA A 119 17.68 7.70 17.44
N THR A 120 17.34 7.70 18.73
CA THR A 120 17.52 6.52 19.60
C THR A 120 16.50 5.44 19.29
N LEU A 121 15.25 5.83 19.04
CA LEU A 121 14.18 4.95 18.58
C LEU A 121 14.47 4.40 17.17
N ALA A 122 14.94 5.24 16.25
CA ALA A 122 15.34 4.78 14.92
C ALA A 122 16.44 3.71 15.02
N ALA A 123 17.44 3.93 15.88
CA ALA A 123 18.53 2.98 16.10
C ALA A 123 18.05 1.67 16.78
N SER A 124 17.12 1.75 17.74
CA SER A 124 16.58 0.56 18.42
C SER A 124 15.76 -0.31 17.47
N ILE A 125 14.90 0.29 16.64
CA ILE A 125 14.13 -0.43 15.62
C ILE A 125 15.10 -1.06 14.63
N ARG A 126 16.08 -0.31 14.10
CA ARG A 126 17.00 -0.81 13.08
C ARG A 126 17.86 -2.00 13.55
N LYS A 127 18.15 -2.11 14.85
CA LYS A 127 18.88 -3.25 15.44
C LYS A 127 18.09 -4.56 15.41
N LYS A 128 16.76 -4.51 15.38
CA LYS A 128 15.91 -5.70 15.33
C LYS A 128 16.01 -6.35 13.95
N LYS A 129 16.01 -7.68 13.93
CA LYS A 129 16.03 -8.47 12.69
C LYS A 129 14.73 -8.20 11.91
N ALA A 130 14.87 -7.97 10.61
CA ALA A 130 13.74 -7.80 9.71
C ALA A 130 13.51 -9.09 8.91
N ILE A 131 12.25 -9.50 8.80
CA ILE A 131 11.81 -10.61 7.95
C ILE A 131 11.23 -10.03 6.67
N TYR A 132 12.04 -9.95 5.61
CA TYR A 132 11.59 -9.43 4.29
C TYR A 132 10.93 -10.51 3.43
N TRP A 133 11.42 -11.75 3.52
CA TRP A 133 10.92 -12.88 2.75
C TRP A 133 10.34 -13.92 3.68
N ASP A 134 9.02 -13.90 3.79
CA ASP A 134 8.25 -14.88 4.55
C ASP A 134 7.70 -15.95 3.60
N TRP A 135 8.36 -17.10 3.56
CA TRP A 135 7.99 -18.20 2.67
C TRP A 135 6.64 -18.85 3.06
N GLU A 136 6.27 -18.76 4.33
CA GLU A 136 4.95 -19.21 4.79
C GLU A 136 3.87 -18.30 4.20
N TYR A 137 4.05 -16.98 4.29
CA TYR A 137 3.17 -16.00 3.65
C TYR A 137 3.05 -16.21 2.13
N VAL A 138 4.17 -16.40 1.42
CA VAL A 138 4.15 -16.66 -0.04
C VAL A 138 3.35 -17.92 -0.37
N ARG A 139 3.50 -18.99 0.43
CA ARG A 139 2.75 -20.23 0.25
C ARG A 139 1.25 -20.03 0.51
N HIS A 140 0.89 -19.26 1.53
CA HIS A 140 -0.51 -18.91 1.81
C HIS A 140 -1.11 -18.08 0.66
N LEU A 141 -0.40 -17.07 0.17
CA LEU A 141 -0.84 -16.24 -0.94
C LEU A 141 -1.03 -17.05 -2.22
N LEU A 142 -0.12 -17.99 -2.49
CA LEU A 142 -0.24 -18.90 -3.64
C LEU A 142 -1.47 -19.80 -3.52
N ARG A 143 -1.68 -20.43 -2.35
CA ARG A 143 -2.88 -21.27 -2.08
C ARG A 143 -4.17 -20.46 -2.18
N PHE A 144 -4.18 -19.24 -1.64
CA PHE A 144 -5.31 -18.32 -1.72
C PHE A 144 -5.61 -17.93 -3.17
N SER A 145 -4.58 -17.55 -3.93
CA SER A 145 -4.72 -17.18 -5.35
C SER A 145 -5.24 -18.36 -6.18
N LEU A 146 -4.75 -19.58 -5.94
CA LEU A 146 -5.25 -20.82 -6.53
C LEU A 146 -6.73 -21.06 -6.19
N ARG A 147 -7.12 -20.90 -4.92
CA ARG A 147 -8.52 -21.00 -4.50
C ARG A 147 -9.39 -19.94 -5.18
N GLN A 148 -8.91 -18.70 -5.27
CA GLN A 148 -9.65 -17.60 -5.90
C GLN A 148 -9.82 -17.80 -7.40
N LEU A 149 -8.80 -18.31 -8.10
CA LEU A 149 -8.90 -18.75 -9.49
C LEU A 149 -9.92 -19.87 -9.64
N GLY A 150 -9.88 -20.87 -8.76
CA GLY A 150 -10.86 -21.97 -8.73
C GLY A 150 -12.30 -21.46 -8.53
N PHE A 151 -12.53 -20.58 -7.54
CA PHE A 151 -13.83 -19.95 -7.31
C PHE A 151 -14.27 -19.08 -8.49
N GLY A 152 -13.36 -18.34 -9.13
CA GLY A 152 -13.65 -17.57 -10.34
C GLY A 152 -14.11 -18.46 -11.50
N LEU A 153 -13.50 -19.64 -11.65
CA LEU A 153 -13.83 -20.63 -12.65
C LEU A 153 -15.21 -21.26 -12.40
N VAL A 154 -15.51 -21.61 -11.15
CA VAL A 154 -16.84 -22.10 -10.73
C VAL A 154 -17.91 -21.01 -10.91
N ALA A 155 -17.59 -19.76 -10.57
CA ALA A 155 -18.50 -18.62 -10.74
C ALA A 155 -18.81 -18.34 -12.22
N LEU A 156 -17.83 -18.51 -13.12
CA LEU A 156 -18.05 -18.40 -14.57
C LEU A 156 -19.04 -19.45 -15.08
N ILE A 157 -18.95 -20.68 -14.56
CA ILE A 157 -19.86 -21.79 -14.91
C ILE A 157 -21.26 -21.61 -14.29
N ALA A 158 -21.35 -21.06 -13.07
CA ALA A 158 -22.60 -20.82 -12.34
C ALA A 158 -23.30 -19.49 -12.72
N LYS A 159 -22.63 -18.62 -13.49
CA LYS A 159 -23.15 -17.33 -13.99
C LYS A 159 -24.57 -17.40 -14.59
N PRO A 160 -24.95 -18.40 -15.42
CA PRO A 160 -26.31 -18.49 -15.97
C PRO A 160 -27.40 -18.78 -14.93
N LEU A 161 -27.07 -19.32 -13.76
CA LEU A 161 -28.04 -19.70 -12.72
C LEU A 161 -28.14 -18.68 -11.57
N LEU A 162 -27.04 -18.00 -11.23
CA LEU A 162 -26.94 -17.14 -10.04
C LEU A 162 -26.38 -15.73 -10.36
N GLY A 163 -26.50 -15.29 -11.62
CA GLY A 163 -25.76 -14.13 -12.16
C GLY A 163 -25.88 -12.81 -11.40
N VAL A 164 -26.96 -12.58 -10.66
CA VAL A 164 -27.15 -11.37 -9.83
C VAL A 164 -26.68 -11.56 -8.38
N LEU A 165 -26.75 -12.79 -7.85
CA LEU A 165 -26.38 -13.09 -6.47
C LEU A 165 -24.86 -13.23 -6.31
N ILE A 166 -24.16 -13.80 -7.30
CA ILE A 166 -22.72 -14.01 -7.25
C ILE A 166 -21.94 -12.70 -7.00
N PRO A 167 -22.18 -11.59 -7.74
CA PRO A 167 -21.48 -10.33 -7.49
C PRO A 167 -21.78 -9.73 -6.12
N ILE A 168 -23.01 -9.87 -5.61
CA ILE A 168 -23.41 -9.35 -4.29
C ILE A 168 -22.70 -10.12 -3.18
N PHE A 169 -22.67 -11.46 -3.26
CA PHE A 169 -21.95 -12.29 -2.30
C PHE A 169 -20.43 -12.07 -2.37
N GLN A 170 -19.85 -11.98 -3.56
CA GLN A 170 -18.43 -11.67 -3.72
C GLN A 170 -18.08 -10.29 -3.18
N PHE A 171 -18.91 -9.29 -3.44
CA PHE A 171 -18.73 -7.94 -2.91
C PHE A 171 -18.85 -7.91 -1.39
N GLY A 172 -19.90 -8.53 -0.84
CA GLY A 172 -20.12 -8.69 0.60
C GLY A 172 -18.96 -9.40 1.30
N TYR A 173 -18.46 -10.49 0.71
CA TYR A 173 -17.28 -11.20 1.22
C TYR A 173 -16.02 -10.34 1.17
N ARG A 174 -15.83 -9.54 0.12
CA ARG A 174 -14.69 -8.63 -0.03
C ARG A 174 -14.71 -7.49 1.00
N ILE A 175 -15.88 -7.01 1.38
CA ILE A 175 -16.05 -5.95 2.40
C ILE A 175 -16.31 -6.50 3.80
N ARG A 176 -16.31 -7.82 4.03
CA ARG A 176 -16.68 -8.44 5.33
C ARG A 176 -15.86 -7.96 6.52
N HIS A 177 -14.62 -7.54 6.24
CA HIS A 177 -13.66 -7.04 7.21
C HIS A 177 -13.68 -5.50 7.33
N MET A 178 -14.61 -4.82 6.66
CA MET A 178 -14.87 -3.40 6.86
C MET A 178 -15.75 -3.19 8.11
N GLU A 179 -15.61 -2.03 8.74
CA GLU A 179 -16.52 -1.65 9.81
C GLU A 179 -17.97 -1.63 9.31
N MET A 180 -18.92 -2.10 10.13
CA MET A 180 -20.36 -2.15 9.80
C MET A 180 -20.91 -0.82 9.26
N VAL A 181 -20.36 0.30 9.74
CA VAL A 181 -20.76 1.67 9.35
C VAL A 181 -20.37 1.99 7.91
N PHE A 182 -19.29 1.40 7.37
CA PHE A 182 -18.91 1.51 5.96
C PHE A 182 -19.54 0.38 5.14
N LEU A 183 -19.63 -0.82 5.72
CA LEU A 183 -20.15 -2.02 5.06
C LEU A 183 -21.60 -1.85 4.61
N ALA A 184 -22.51 -1.42 5.50
CA ALA A 184 -23.93 -1.29 5.19
C ALA A 184 -24.22 -0.27 4.06
N PRO A 185 -23.73 0.98 4.10
CA PRO A 185 -23.99 1.93 3.01
C PRO A 185 -23.30 1.54 1.70
N LEU A 186 -22.10 0.93 1.74
CA LEU A 186 -21.44 0.44 0.52
C LEU A 186 -22.19 -0.75 -0.10
N LEU A 187 -22.72 -1.65 0.73
CA LEU A 187 -23.54 -2.76 0.25
C LEU A 187 -24.85 -2.26 -0.38
N VAL A 188 -25.53 -1.31 0.26
CA VAL A 188 -26.73 -0.66 -0.30
C VAL A 188 -26.40 0.06 -1.61
N ALA A 189 -25.32 0.83 -1.64
CA ALA A 189 -24.85 1.52 -2.84
C ALA A 189 -24.42 0.56 -3.96
N PHE A 190 -23.98 -0.65 -3.64
CA PHE A 190 -23.64 -1.66 -4.64
C PHE A 190 -24.87 -2.34 -5.26
N ILE A 191 -25.93 -2.53 -4.45
CA ILE A 191 -27.20 -3.09 -4.90
C ILE A 191 -27.87 -2.16 -5.92
N ILE A 192 -27.87 -0.86 -5.66
CA ILE A 192 -28.43 0.17 -6.55
C ILE A 192 -27.54 0.28 -7.81
N PRO A 193 -28.06 0.01 -9.03
CA PRO A 193 -27.27 -0.03 -10.27
C PRO A 193 -26.49 1.26 -10.53
N ASP A 194 -27.12 2.43 -10.30
CA ASP A 194 -26.55 3.73 -10.61
C ASP A 194 -25.36 4.09 -9.70
N THR A 195 -25.33 3.59 -8.47
CA THR A 195 -24.25 3.84 -7.51
C THR A 195 -23.23 2.71 -7.45
N ARG A 196 -23.44 1.62 -8.19
CA ARG A 196 -22.59 0.43 -8.14
C ARG A 196 -21.13 0.70 -8.49
N ASN A 197 -20.89 1.49 -9.53
CA ASN A 197 -19.53 1.86 -9.93
C ASN A 197 -18.82 2.68 -8.86
N ALA A 198 -19.52 3.61 -8.22
CA ALA A 198 -18.98 4.40 -7.11
C ALA A 198 -18.67 3.50 -5.90
N ALA A 199 -19.58 2.59 -5.54
CA ALA A 199 -19.35 1.63 -4.46
C ALA A 199 -18.13 0.74 -4.71
N LEU A 200 -17.96 0.25 -5.95
CA LEU A 200 -16.78 -0.50 -6.36
C LEU A 200 -15.50 0.34 -6.24
N GLN A 201 -15.49 1.56 -6.78
CA GLN A 201 -14.34 2.45 -6.71
C GLN A 201 -13.94 2.76 -5.27
N LEU A 202 -14.90 3.00 -4.37
CA LEU A 202 -14.63 3.26 -2.96
C LEU A 202 -14.04 2.04 -2.25
N VAL A 203 -14.54 0.83 -2.54
CA VAL A 203 -13.97 -0.41 -1.99
C VAL A 203 -12.56 -0.67 -2.52
N HIS A 204 -12.33 -0.42 -3.81
CA HIS A 204 -10.99 -0.50 -4.40
C HIS A 204 -10.04 0.47 -3.73
N LEU A 205 -10.43 1.74 -3.60
CA LEU A 205 -9.63 2.77 -2.95
C LEU A 205 -9.32 2.42 -1.48
N TRP A 206 -10.28 1.85 -0.75
CA TRP A 206 -10.06 1.41 0.63
C TRP A 206 -9.07 0.24 0.71
N LEU A 207 -9.21 -0.77 -0.15
CA LEU A 207 -8.30 -1.91 -0.20
C LEU A 207 -6.89 -1.47 -0.61
N ASP A 208 -6.80 -0.64 -1.64
CA ASP A 208 -5.54 -0.10 -2.14
C ASP A 208 -4.86 0.75 -1.08
N SER A 209 -5.63 1.52 -0.29
CA SER A 209 -5.10 2.30 0.83
C SER A 209 -4.53 1.43 1.94
N ARG A 210 -5.17 0.29 2.27
CA ARG A 210 -4.62 -0.67 3.25
C ARG A 210 -3.33 -1.30 2.73
N ALA A 211 -3.33 -1.69 1.45
CA ALA A 211 -2.13 -2.21 0.80
C ALA A 211 -1.02 -1.16 0.83
N MET A 212 -1.30 0.09 0.47
CA MET A 212 -0.33 1.19 0.51
C MET A 212 0.26 1.41 1.90
N ILE A 213 -0.55 1.37 2.96
CA ILE A 213 -0.03 1.48 4.33
C ILE A 213 0.90 0.33 4.68
N ARG A 214 0.49 -0.90 4.38
CA ARG A 214 1.36 -2.07 4.55
C ARG A 214 2.68 -1.88 3.81
N GLU A 215 2.61 -1.40 2.59
CA GLU A 215 3.76 -1.18 1.74
C GLU A 215 4.70 -0.09 2.32
N LEU A 216 4.17 1.02 2.82
CA LEU A 216 4.95 2.15 3.33
C LEU A 216 5.53 1.91 4.73
N PHE A 217 4.83 1.15 5.58
CA PHE A 217 5.26 0.83 6.95
C PHE A 217 5.97 -0.51 7.07
N ASP A 218 6.23 -1.19 5.94
CA ASP A 218 6.93 -2.47 5.86
C ASP A 218 8.26 -2.50 6.65
N PRO A 219 9.11 -1.44 6.67
CA PRO A 219 10.31 -1.43 7.50
C PRO A 219 10.05 -1.68 8.99
N ILE A 220 8.90 -1.26 9.53
CA ILE A 220 8.51 -1.51 10.92
C ILE A 220 7.83 -2.87 11.04
N ILE A 221 6.90 -3.17 10.13
CA ILE A 221 6.12 -4.42 10.14
C ILE A 221 7.05 -5.64 10.07
N ALA A 222 8.05 -5.63 9.17
CA ALA A 222 9.00 -6.73 9.02
C ALA A 222 9.79 -7.02 10.31
N ARG A 223 9.97 -6.02 11.17
CA ARG A 223 10.65 -6.13 12.47
C ARG A 223 9.71 -6.50 13.60
N LEU A 224 8.47 -6.00 13.57
CA LEU A 224 7.40 -6.45 14.47
C LEU A 224 7.11 -7.93 14.28
N LYS A 225 7.08 -8.42 13.04
CA LYS A 225 6.94 -9.85 12.73
C LYS A 225 8.04 -10.69 13.35
N SER A 226 9.29 -10.25 13.26
CA SER A 226 10.40 -10.95 13.92
C SER A 226 10.24 -10.95 15.43
N ALA A 227 9.93 -9.81 16.03
CA ALA A 227 9.74 -9.70 17.48
C ALA A 227 8.57 -10.56 18.00
N ALA A 228 7.48 -10.64 17.23
CA ALA A 228 6.35 -11.51 17.54
C ALA A 228 6.72 -13.00 17.45
N LYS A 229 7.47 -13.40 16.41
CA LYS A 229 7.97 -14.79 16.26
C LYS A 229 8.91 -15.20 17.39
N ASP A 230 9.67 -14.24 17.92
CA ASP A 230 10.57 -14.44 19.05
C ASP A 230 9.83 -14.42 20.41
N GLY A 231 8.50 -14.23 20.43
CA GLY A 231 7.66 -14.33 21.62
C GLY A 231 7.64 -13.10 22.52
N ASP A 232 7.98 -11.90 22.00
CA ASP A 232 8.01 -10.66 22.79
C ASP A 232 6.58 -10.23 23.20
N PRO A 233 6.26 -10.21 24.51
CA PRO A 233 4.91 -9.93 25.00
C PRO A 233 4.49 -8.46 24.81
N ASN A 234 5.42 -7.56 24.45
CA ASN A 234 5.14 -6.14 24.25
C ASN A 234 4.76 -5.80 22.80
N VAL A 235 4.67 -6.79 21.91
CA VAL A 235 4.32 -6.57 20.50
C VAL A 235 2.80 -6.50 20.35
N SER A 236 2.28 -5.31 20.02
CA SER A 236 0.92 -5.19 19.50
C SER A 236 0.83 -5.94 18.17
N THR A 237 0.00 -6.98 18.13
CA THR A 237 -0.29 -7.76 16.92
C THR A 237 -1.35 -7.09 16.04
N ASP A 238 -1.86 -5.91 16.41
CA ASP A 238 -2.91 -5.21 15.66
C ASP A 238 -2.46 -4.93 14.22
N LEU A 239 -1.28 -4.36 14.02
CA LEU A 239 -0.71 -4.19 12.67
C LEU A 239 -0.47 -5.51 11.97
N LEU A 240 -0.11 -6.58 12.69
CA LEU A 240 0.20 -7.87 12.07
C LEU A 240 -1.06 -8.63 11.63
N THR A 241 -2.15 -8.42 12.35
CA THR A 241 -3.39 -9.18 12.18
C THR A 241 -4.44 -8.47 11.34
N ASP A 242 -4.40 -7.14 11.24
CA ASP A 242 -5.06 -6.40 10.15
C ASP A 242 -4.48 -6.71 8.76
N MET A 243 -3.42 -7.53 8.73
CA MET A 243 -2.60 -7.81 7.56
C MET A 243 -2.60 -9.28 7.11
N GLU A 244 -3.23 -10.17 7.88
CA GLU A 244 -3.44 -11.58 7.52
C GLU A 244 -4.92 -11.84 7.27
N ILE A 245 -5.29 -11.76 5.99
CA ILE A 245 -6.57 -12.28 5.52
C ILE A 245 -6.48 -13.81 5.66
N ASP A 246 -7.11 -14.36 6.70
CA ASP A 246 -7.29 -15.79 6.99
C ASP A 246 -6.12 -16.59 7.61
N SER A 247 -5.51 -16.12 8.71
CA SER A 247 -4.90 -17.06 9.68
C SER A 247 -5.94 -17.52 10.72
N GLU A 248 -6.87 -18.38 10.28
CA GLU A 248 -7.92 -18.95 11.14
C GLU A 248 -7.40 -19.89 12.25
N GLU A 249 -6.09 -20.12 12.37
CA GLU A 249 -5.59 -21.26 13.14
C GLU A 249 -4.91 -20.96 14.47
N HIS A 250 -4.77 -19.71 14.95
CA HIS A 250 -3.95 -19.46 16.15
C HIS A 250 -4.40 -18.43 17.19
N ASP A 251 -5.69 -18.09 17.31
CA ASP A 251 -6.08 -17.10 18.34
C ASP A 251 -7.33 -17.48 19.16
N ASN A 252 -7.12 -18.30 20.20
CA ASN A 252 -8.05 -18.44 21.34
C ASN A 252 -8.21 -17.12 22.14
N ARG A 253 -7.58 -16.02 21.71
CA ARG A 253 -7.74 -14.65 22.26
C ARG A 253 -8.69 -13.76 21.44
N ALA A 254 -9.48 -14.33 20.52
CA ALA A 254 -10.45 -13.59 19.72
C ALA A 254 -11.50 -12.79 20.53
N ASN A 255 -11.73 -13.14 21.81
CA ASN A 255 -12.71 -12.45 22.67
C ASN A 255 -12.17 -11.21 23.41
N ILE A 256 -10.90 -10.82 23.22
CA ILE A 256 -10.32 -9.58 23.75
C ILE A 256 -9.54 -8.87 22.62
N ARG A 257 -10.04 -8.93 21.38
CA ARG A 257 -9.57 -8.08 20.28
C ARG A 257 -10.56 -6.96 20.09
N ASP A 258 -10.62 -6.09 21.10
CA ASP A 258 -11.26 -4.80 20.96
C ASP A 258 -10.56 -4.08 19.81
N TRP A 259 -11.27 -3.94 18.69
CA TRP A 259 -10.99 -3.04 17.55
C TRP A 259 -10.80 -1.56 17.95
N HIS A 260 -10.65 -1.28 19.24
CA HIS A 260 -10.73 0.03 19.89
C HIS A 260 -9.44 0.45 20.58
N GLN A 261 -8.39 -0.40 20.63
CA GLN A 261 -7.22 -0.16 21.48
C GLN A 261 -5.84 -0.17 20.81
N SER A 262 -5.72 0.41 19.61
CA SER A 262 -4.47 1.13 19.29
C SER A 262 -4.73 2.28 18.31
N GLY A 263 -3.84 3.27 18.33
CA GLY A 263 -3.99 4.52 17.58
C GLY A 263 -4.18 4.32 16.07
N SER A 264 -5.43 4.44 15.65
CA SER A 264 -5.91 5.08 14.42
C SER A 264 -5.73 4.35 13.08
N ASP A 265 -6.42 3.22 12.89
CA ASP A 265 -6.63 2.65 11.54
C ASP A 265 -7.30 3.63 10.60
N ALA A 266 -8.18 4.49 11.12
CA ALA A 266 -8.75 5.59 10.35
C ALA A 266 -7.67 6.58 9.85
N ALA A 267 -6.68 6.96 10.68
CA ALA A 267 -5.57 7.81 10.22
C ALA A 267 -4.65 7.07 9.25
N ARG A 268 -4.39 5.78 9.46
CA ARG A 268 -3.63 4.98 8.47
C ARG A 268 -4.36 4.96 7.13
N LEU A 269 -5.66 4.71 7.13
CA LEU A 269 -6.48 4.77 5.91
C LEU A 269 -6.42 6.16 5.25
N GLY A 270 -6.58 7.25 6.01
CA GLY A 270 -6.46 8.61 5.48
C GLY A 270 -5.08 8.90 4.88
N PHE A 271 -4.01 8.42 5.55
CA PHE A 271 -2.64 8.56 5.11
C PHE A 271 -2.37 7.78 3.81
N GLY A 272 -2.79 6.51 3.74
CA GLY A 272 -2.60 5.64 2.58
C GLY A 272 -3.37 6.15 1.35
N LEU A 273 -4.58 6.66 1.56
CA LEU A 273 -5.45 7.15 0.50
C LEU A 273 -4.84 8.32 -0.29
N VAL A 274 -4.12 9.23 0.39
CA VAL A 274 -3.39 10.32 -0.28
C VAL A 274 -2.34 9.76 -1.24
N PHE A 275 -1.54 8.80 -0.79
CA PHE A 275 -0.51 8.18 -1.64
C PHE A 275 -1.12 7.31 -2.75
N CYS A 276 -2.22 6.60 -2.50
CA CYS A 276 -2.95 5.87 -3.54
C CYS A 276 -3.40 6.78 -4.68
N TYR A 277 -3.92 7.97 -4.36
CA TYR A 277 -4.31 8.93 -5.38
C TYR A 277 -3.11 9.47 -6.15
N LEU A 278 -2.02 9.85 -5.45
CA LEU A 278 -0.84 10.43 -6.09
C LEU A 278 -0.08 9.42 -6.96
N VAL A 279 -0.09 8.13 -6.62
CA VAL A 279 0.56 7.06 -7.40
C VAL A 279 -0.08 6.87 -8.78
N GLN A 280 -1.34 7.27 -8.96
CA GLN A 280 -2.04 7.17 -10.25
C GLN A 280 -1.54 8.17 -11.29
N VAL A 281 -0.74 9.18 -10.90
CA VAL A 281 -0.18 10.16 -11.83
C VAL A 281 0.91 9.49 -12.68
N PRO A 282 0.79 9.43 -14.03
CA PRO A 282 1.81 8.81 -14.87
C PRO A 282 3.18 9.47 -14.68
N PHE A 283 4.25 8.66 -14.74
CA PHE A 283 5.65 9.04 -14.54
C PHE A 283 6.02 9.56 -13.15
N LEU A 284 5.19 10.41 -12.53
CA LEU A 284 5.44 11.04 -11.23
C LEU A 284 5.01 10.17 -10.05
N GLY A 285 3.88 9.47 -10.20
CA GLY A 285 3.25 8.68 -9.15
C GLY A 285 4.17 7.66 -8.48
N PRO A 286 4.98 6.88 -9.23
CA PRO A 286 5.95 5.97 -8.63
C PRO A 286 6.99 6.69 -7.75
N PHE A 287 7.45 7.88 -8.13
CA PHE A 287 8.38 8.65 -7.28
C PHE A 287 7.69 9.24 -6.04
N VAL A 288 6.39 9.54 -6.13
CA VAL A 288 5.57 9.89 -4.96
C VAL A 288 5.39 8.69 -4.02
N TRP A 289 5.35 7.46 -4.55
CA TRP A 289 5.39 6.25 -3.71
C TRP A 289 6.67 6.20 -2.87
N PHE A 290 7.83 6.52 -3.47
CA PHE A 290 9.09 6.61 -2.74
C PHE A 290 9.08 7.73 -1.68
N MET A 291 8.52 8.89 -2.00
CA MET A 291 8.29 9.97 -1.03
C MET A 291 7.42 9.52 0.15
N GLY A 292 6.46 8.63 -0.11
CA GLY A 292 5.63 8.02 0.92
C GLY A 292 6.43 7.36 2.05
N PHE A 293 7.59 6.76 1.76
CA PHE A 293 8.46 6.17 2.79
C PHE A 293 9.08 7.22 3.72
N ALA A 294 9.50 8.37 3.18
CA ALA A 294 10.02 9.47 3.98
C ALA A 294 8.93 10.05 4.90
N SER A 295 7.74 10.27 4.33
CA SER A 295 6.58 10.76 5.06
C SER A 295 6.11 9.76 6.13
N ALA A 296 6.11 8.46 5.81
CA ALA A 296 5.72 7.41 6.74
C ALA A 296 6.71 7.30 7.90
N GLY A 297 8.02 7.41 7.64
CA GLY A 297 9.04 7.48 8.68
C GLY A 297 8.83 8.66 9.64
N LEU A 298 8.50 9.84 9.11
CA LEU A 298 8.25 11.04 9.92
C LEU A 298 7.04 10.92 10.86
N PHE A 299 6.04 10.13 10.50
CA PHE A 299 4.78 9.99 11.23
C PHE A 299 4.57 8.60 11.84
N ALA A 300 5.54 7.70 11.72
CA ALA A 300 5.48 6.37 12.29
C ALA A 300 5.19 6.36 13.80
N PRO A 301 5.78 7.24 14.64
CA PRO A 301 5.48 7.25 16.08
C PRO A 301 4.02 7.63 16.41
N GLU A 302 3.33 8.33 15.53
CA GLU A 302 1.93 8.72 15.71
C GLU A 302 0.94 7.74 15.08
N LEU A 303 1.36 7.03 14.03
CA LEU A 303 0.50 6.13 13.27
C LEU A 303 0.66 4.66 13.67
N VAL A 304 1.79 4.28 14.26
CA VAL A 304 2.10 2.90 14.63
C VAL A 304 2.49 2.85 16.10
N ASP A 305 2.05 1.82 16.83
CA ASP A 305 2.54 1.61 18.18
C ASP A 305 3.97 1.04 18.14
N LEU A 306 4.93 1.82 18.61
CA LEU A 306 6.35 1.48 18.61
C LEU A 306 6.86 1.12 20.01
N SER A 307 5.95 0.94 20.98
CA SER A 307 6.24 0.55 22.36
C SER A 307 7.15 -0.68 22.45
N ALA A 308 6.98 -1.66 21.55
CA ALA A 308 7.82 -2.85 21.42
C ALA A 308 9.31 -2.56 21.13
N PHE A 309 9.65 -1.36 20.68
CA PHE A 309 11.01 -0.95 20.34
C PHE A 309 11.59 0.11 21.30
N GLY A 310 10.83 0.53 22.30
CA GLY A 310 11.20 1.54 23.31
C GLY A 310 10.04 2.48 23.66
N GLN A 311 10.19 3.28 24.73
CA GLN A 311 9.22 4.32 25.05
C GLN A 311 9.27 5.44 24.00
N SER A 312 8.35 5.40 23.03
CA SER A 312 8.10 6.53 22.15
C SER A 312 7.57 7.71 22.98
N LYS A 313 8.25 8.86 22.94
CA LYS A 313 7.68 10.13 23.43
C LYS A 313 6.54 10.53 22.50
N LYS A 314 5.33 10.01 22.74
CA LYS A 314 4.11 10.52 22.09
C LYS A 314 3.98 12.00 22.44
N ARG A 315 4.01 12.89 21.46
CA ARG A 315 3.55 14.27 21.67
C ARG A 315 2.03 14.20 21.83
N MET A 316 1.55 14.67 22.98
CA MET A 316 0.15 15.10 23.16
C MET A 316 -0.16 16.23 22.17
#